data_AF-A0A388KFE5-F1
#
_entry.id   AF-A0A388KFE5-F1
#
_cell.length_a   1.000
_cell.length_b   1.000
_cell.length_c   1.000
_cell.angle_alpha   90.00
_cell.angle_beta   90.00
_cell.angle_gamma   90.00
#
_symmetry.space_group_name_H-M   'P 1'
#
loop_
_entity.id
_entity.type
_entity.pdbx_description
1 polymer ?
#
loop_
_entity_poly.entity_id
_entity_poly.type
_entity_poly.pdbx_seq_one_letter_code
_entity_poly.pdbx_strand_id
1 'polypeptide(L)'
;MVCLYTNRQIESKERREAEARETEARKKHEDQERAAREERSRLELQKKQAKEKKEAERQWNLENLLAKQKENLREEFEIIFEKKLKKALVAQKALQGKARTESGSDEEEDMMEELLEKRKRRPVPTCQVDALGESPLKVGRASPSRAAAEERSPRLAVPQRLGGTDSTRLGFPYQDSGLWESAPTADDFVKTRAFRKVIHKFLSKKTKLTIDEMCKEGGVVYRGRLEAVDELVELRMMYFSAQPASPAAPRPRQRSGGIVIREVAQPEEPQHASRDSPTKGGDPEVVEP
;
A
#
# COMPACT_ATOMS: atom_id res chain seq x y z
N MET A 1 -30.05 -52.66 -67.25
CA MET A 1 -30.24 -52.57 -65.78
C MET A 1 -28.93 -52.18 -65.07
N VAL A 2 -28.18 -51.19 -65.59
CA VAL A 2 -26.84 -50.81 -65.08
C VAL A 2 -26.82 -49.40 -64.47
N CYS A 3 -27.83 -48.55 -64.73
CA CYS A 3 -27.83 -47.14 -64.31
C CYS A 3 -28.10 -46.86 -62.82
N LEU A 4 -28.80 -47.73 -62.08
CA LEU A 4 -29.15 -47.43 -60.68
C LEU A 4 -27.97 -47.62 -59.73
N TYR A 5 -27.08 -48.58 -60.02
CA TYR A 5 -25.90 -48.85 -59.20
C TYR A 5 -24.84 -47.74 -59.34
N THR A 6 -24.62 -47.24 -60.55
CA THR A 6 -23.70 -46.13 -60.82
C THR A 6 -24.16 -44.84 -60.16
N ASN A 7 -25.47 -44.53 -60.22
CA ASN A 7 -26.02 -43.34 -59.55
C ASN A 7 -25.85 -43.39 -58.03
N ARG A 8 -26.11 -44.55 -57.40
CA ARG A 8 -25.91 -44.73 -55.96
C ARG A 8 -24.44 -44.58 -55.54
N GLN A 9 -23.50 -44.96 -56.39
CA GLN A 9 -22.07 -44.74 -56.12
C GLN A 9 -21.66 -43.27 -56.23
N ILE A 10 -22.22 -42.54 -57.20
CA ILE A 10 -21.96 -41.10 -57.37
C ILE A 10 -22.49 -40.34 -56.16
N GLU A 11 -23.74 -40.56 -55.77
CA GLU A 11 -24.37 -39.92 -54.60
C GLU A 11 -23.61 -40.22 -53.30
N SER A 12 -23.15 -41.47 -53.11
CA SER A 12 -22.34 -41.86 -51.94
C SER A 12 -20.97 -41.16 -51.91
N LYS A 13 -20.34 -40.97 -53.08
CA LYS A 13 -19.07 -40.22 -53.18
C LYS A 13 -19.27 -38.73 -52.94
N GLU A 14 -20.30 -38.12 -53.52
CA GLU A 14 -20.63 -36.70 -53.32
C GLU A 14 -20.97 -36.40 -51.86
N ARG A 15 -21.71 -37.30 -51.18
CA ARG A 15 -22.01 -37.14 -49.76
C ARG A 15 -20.75 -37.19 -48.89
N ARG A 16 -19.83 -38.11 -49.17
CA ARG A 16 -18.54 -38.20 -48.46
C ARG A 16 -17.65 -36.98 -48.72
N GLU A 17 -17.64 -36.48 -49.96
CA GLU A 17 -16.88 -35.29 -50.31
C GLU A 17 -17.46 -34.02 -49.67
N ALA A 18 -18.79 -33.89 -49.64
CA ALA A 18 -19.46 -32.80 -48.95
C ALA A 18 -19.20 -32.82 -47.44
N GLU A 19 -19.24 -33.99 -46.81
CA GLU A 19 -18.90 -34.17 -45.39
C GLU A 19 -17.42 -33.86 -45.10
N ALA A 20 -16.51 -34.26 -45.99
CA ALA A 20 -15.10 -33.89 -45.90
C ALA A 20 -14.90 -32.37 -46.01
N ARG A 21 -15.56 -31.70 -46.97
CA ARG A 21 -15.50 -30.24 -47.10
C ARG A 21 -16.08 -29.51 -45.89
N GLU A 22 -17.18 -30.01 -45.33
CA GLU A 22 -17.81 -29.42 -44.15
C GLU A 22 -16.92 -29.56 -42.91
N THR A 23 -16.31 -30.73 -42.70
CA THR A 23 -15.38 -30.94 -41.57
C THR A 23 -14.11 -30.12 -41.71
N GLU A 24 -13.56 -29.96 -42.92
CA GLU A 24 -12.44 -29.05 -43.16
C GLU A 24 -12.80 -27.58 -42.93
N ALA A 25 -13.99 -27.15 -43.36
CA ALA A 25 -14.45 -25.78 -43.14
C ALA A 25 -14.64 -25.49 -41.64
N ARG A 26 -15.21 -26.45 -40.89
CA ARG A 26 -15.34 -26.35 -39.43
C ARG A 26 -13.99 -26.26 -38.74
N LYS A 27 -13.01 -27.09 -39.12
CA LYS A 27 -11.64 -27.02 -38.59
C LYS A 27 -10.99 -25.68 -38.87
N LYS A 28 -11.08 -25.16 -40.10
CA LYS A 28 -10.55 -23.84 -40.46
C LYS A 28 -11.17 -22.71 -39.64
N HIS A 29 -12.48 -22.76 -39.40
CA HIS A 29 -13.15 -21.77 -38.56
C HIS A 29 -12.70 -21.87 -37.09
N GLU A 30 -12.59 -23.09 -36.56
CA GLU A 30 -12.13 -23.31 -35.18
C GLU A 30 -10.68 -22.82 -34.98
N ASP A 31 -9.79 -23.11 -35.92
CA ASP A 31 -8.39 -22.66 -35.84
C ASP A 31 -8.27 -21.13 -35.96
N GLN A 32 -9.08 -20.49 -36.80
CA GLN A 32 -9.16 -19.03 -36.87
C GLN A 32 -9.69 -18.42 -35.56
N GLU A 33 -10.71 -19.03 -34.96
CA GLU A 33 -11.23 -18.58 -33.67
C GLU A 33 -10.20 -18.76 -32.54
N ARG A 34 -9.48 -19.89 -32.53
CA ARG A 34 -8.40 -20.15 -31.57
C ARG A 34 -7.29 -19.11 -31.70
N ALA A 35 -6.84 -18.84 -32.92
CA ALA A 35 -5.83 -17.81 -33.19
C ALA A 35 -6.30 -16.41 -32.76
N ALA A 36 -7.56 -16.05 -33.03
CA ALA A 36 -8.12 -14.76 -32.62
C ALA A 36 -8.20 -14.61 -31.09
N ARG A 37 -8.50 -15.70 -30.36
CA ARG A 37 -8.52 -15.70 -28.89
C ARG A 37 -7.12 -15.57 -28.31
N GLU A 38 -6.12 -16.25 -28.88
CA GLU A 38 -4.72 -16.17 -28.46
C GLU A 38 -4.14 -14.78 -28.66
N GLU A 39 -4.37 -14.15 -29.81
CA GLU A 39 -3.92 -12.78 -30.07
C GLU A 39 -4.57 -11.77 -29.11
N ARG A 40 -5.87 -11.91 -28.80
CA ARG A 40 -6.53 -11.09 -27.78
C ARG A 40 -5.90 -11.27 -26.39
N SER A 41 -5.61 -12.51 -26.00
CA SER A 41 -4.94 -12.83 -24.73
C SER A 41 -3.54 -12.21 -24.66
N ARG A 42 -2.77 -12.28 -25.76
CA ARG A 42 -1.44 -11.69 -25.86
C ARG A 42 -1.47 -10.17 -25.69
N LEU A 43 -2.40 -9.49 -26.36
CA LEU A 43 -2.57 -8.04 -26.23
C LEU A 43 -3.01 -7.64 -24.81
N GLU A 44 -3.86 -8.43 -24.17
CA GLU A 44 -4.28 -8.16 -22.79
C GLU A 44 -3.09 -8.28 -21.82
N LEU A 45 -2.25 -9.31 -21.98
CA LEU A 45 -1.02 -9.48 -21.19
C LEU A 45 -0.06 -8.31 -21.39
N GLN A 46 0.17 -7.89 -22.64
CA GLN A 46 1.03 -6.72 -22.92
C GLN A 46 0.48 -5.44 -22.28
N LYS A 47 -0.85 -5.24 -22.32
CA LYS A 47 -1.49 -4.09 -21.66
C LYS A 47 -1.35 -4.16 -20.15
N LYS A 48 -1.46 -5.34 -19.53
CA LYS A 48 -1.23 -5.54 -18.09
C LYS A 48 0.22 -5.22 -17.72
N GLN A 49 1.18 -5.79 -18.45
CA GLN A 49 2.61 -5.52 -18.24
C GLN A 49 2.97 -4.04 -18.42
N ALA A 50 2.37 -3.37 -19.41
CA ALA A 50 2.59 -1.93 -19.61
C ALA A 50 2.03 -1.07 -18.47
N LYS A 51 0.92 -1.48 -17.85
CA LYS A 51 0.37 -0.81 -16.66
C LYS A 51 1.24 -1.07 -15.43
N GLU A 52 1.65 -2.31 -15.22
CA GLU A 52 2.50 -2.72 -14.11
C GLU A 52 3.85 -1.99 -14.14
N LYS A 53 4.49 -1.88 -15.31
CA LYS A 53 5.72 -1.09 -15.48
C LYS A 53 5.54 0.39 -15.11
N LYS A 54 4.41 1.00 -15.49
CA LYS A 54 4.09 2.39 -15.13
C LYS A 54 3.86 2.56 -13.63
N GLU A 55 3.25 1.57 -12.97
CA GLU A 55 3.05 1.58 -11.52
C GLU A 55 4.37 1.39 -10.77
N ALA A 56 5.22 0.47 -11.24
CA ALA A 56 6.57 0.28 -10.71
C ALA A 56 7.43 1.55 -10.85
N GLU A 57 7.37 2.24 -12.00
CA GLU A 57 8.06 3.51 -12.21
C GLU A 57 7.57 4.61 -11.25
N ARG A 58 6.25 4.68 -11.00
CA ARG A 58 5.69 5.63 -10.02
C ARG A 58 6.14 5.33 -8.60
N GLN A 59 6.15 4.05 -8.21
CA GLN A 59 6.62 3.62 -6.90
C GLN A 59 8.10 3.94 -6.72
N TRP A 60 8.94 3.61 -7.70
CA TRP A 60 10.35 3.91 -7.69
C TRP A 60 10.62 5.42 -7.59
N ASN A 61 9.87 6.25 -8.33
CA ASN A 61 9.98 7.71 -8.24
C ASN A 61 9.62 8.23 -6.84
N LEU A 62 8.59 7.67 -6.21
CA LEU A 62 8.20 8.02 -4.84
C LEU A 62 9.29 7.62 -3.84
N GLU A 63 9.82 6.41 -3.95
CA GLU A 63 10.92 5.93 -3.11
C GLU A 63 12.17 6.80 -3.24
N ASN A 64 12.51 7.20 -4.46
CA ASN A 64 13.64 8.08 -4.73
C ASN A 64 13.42 9.48 -4.12
N LEU A 65 12.21 10.03 -4.21
CA LEU A 65 11.87 11.30 -3.56
C LEU A 65 12.01 11.21 -2.03
N LEU A 66 11.52 10.12 -1.43
CA LEU A 66 11.63 9.88 0.01
C LEU A 66 13.09 9.66 0.44
N ALA A 67 13.89 8.98 -0.38
CA ALA A 67 15.32 8.80 -0.13
C ALA A 67 16.05 10.15 -0.10
N LYS A 68 15.81 11.01 -1.10
CA LYS A 68 16.37 12.37 -1.17
C LYS A 68 15.95 13.23 0.04
N GLN A 69 14.68 13.16 0.45
CA GLN A 69 14.23 13.88 1.65
C GLN A 69 14.95 13.40 2.91
N LYS A 70 15.17 12.09 3.06
CA LYS A 70 15.91 11.53 4.19
C LYS A 70 17.38 11.96 4.19
N GLU A 71 18.00 11.99 3.02
CA GLU A 71 19.39 12.46 2.85
C GLU A 71 19.51 13.93 3.20
N ASN A 72 18.67 14.81 2.64
CA ASN A 72 18.65 16.24 2.97
C ASN A 72 18.47 16.48 4.47
N LEU A 73 17.57 15.75 5.14
CA LEU A 73 17.37 15.89 6.58
C LEU A 73 18.60 15.45 7.39
N ARG A 74 19.34 14.44 6.93
CA ARG A 74 20.60 14.03 7.57
C ARG A 74 21.66 15.11 7.41
N GLU A 75 21.81 15.65 6.20
CA GLU A 75 22.75 16.74 5.92
C GLU A 75 22.44 17.99 6.76
N GLU A 76 21.17 18.41 6.80
CA GLU A 76 20.75 19.54 7.64
C GLU A 76 21.02 19.29 9.13
N PHE A 77 20.74 18.07 9.60
CA PHE A 77 21.04 17.69 10.97
C PHE A 77 22.53 17.77 11.28
N GLU A 78 23.39 17.25 10.39
CA GLU A 78 24.84 17.28 10.54
C GLU A 78 25.37 18.72 10.56
N ILE A 79 24.89 19.59 9.66
CA ILE A 79 25.23 21.02 9.65
C ILE A 79 24.84 21.70 10.98
N ILE A 80 23.62 21.46 11.47
CA ILE A 80 23.15 22.06 12.72
C ILE A 80 23.93 21.51 13.91
N PHE A 81 24.23 20.21 13.91
CA PHE A 81 24.99 19.54 14.95
C PHE A 81 26.42 20.07 15.04
N GLU A 82 27.13 20.16 13.92
CA GLU A 82 28.46 20.76 13.85
C GLU A 82 28.46 22.22 14.34
N LYS A 83 27.50 23.03 13.89
CA LYS A 83 27.38 24.42 14.33
C LYS A 83 27.19 24.53 15.84
N LYS A 84 26.36 23.67 16.43
CA LYS A 84 26.15 23.62 17.88
C LYS A 84 27.39 23.13 18.62
N LEU A 85 28.08 22.12 18.11
CA LEU A 85 29.30 21.59 18.69
C LEU A 85 30.42 22.62 18.69
N LYS A 86 30.62 23.34 17.57
CA LYS A 86 31.57 24.46 17.46
C LYS A 86 31.23 25.57 18.48
N LYS A 87 29.96 25.96 18.60
CA LYS A 87 29.52 26.94 19.62
C LYS A 87 29.77 26.48 21.05
N ALA A 88 29.52 25.20 21.36
CA ALA A 88 29.76 24.64 22.69
C ALA A 88 31.26 24.62 23.03
N LEU A 89 32.12 24.25 22.07
CA LEU A 89 33.58 24.29 22.23
C LEU A 89 34.11 25.70 22.51
N VAL A 90 33.59 26.71 21.78
CA VAL A 90 33.95 28.12 22.02
C VAL A 90 33.48 28.57 23.41
N ALA A 91 32.24 28.23 23.80
CA ALA A 91 31.72 28.56 25.13
C ALA A 91 32.52 27.88 26.26
N GLN A 92 32.93 26.63 26.08
CA GLN A 92 33.76 25.91 27.04
C GLN A 92 35.16 26.54 27.18
N LYS A 93 35.80 26.91 26.07
CA LYS A 93 37.08 27.64 26.10
C LYS A 93 36.96 29.01 26.76
N ALA A 94 35.88 29.75 26.50
CA ALA A 94 35.61 31.04 27.15
C ALA A 94 35.38 30.91 28.67
N LEU A 95 34.83 29.80 29.13
CA LEU A 95 34.66 29.50 30.56
C LEU A 95 35.97 29.09 31.23
N GLN A 96 36.82 28.30 30.57
CA GLN A 96 38.16 27.97 31.08
C GLN A 96 39.12 29.17 31.07
N GLY A 97 38.96 30.11 30.13
CA GLY A 97 39.74 31.35 30.07
C GLY A 97 39.51 32.32 31.23
N LYS A 98 38.46 32.14 32.04
CA LYS A 98 38.19 32.98 33.23
C LYS A 98 38.88 32.50 34.52
N ALA A 99 39.64 31.40 34.47
CA ALA A 99 40.33 30.84 35.64
C ALA A 99 41.84 31.14 35.70
N ARG A 100 42.43 31.87 34.73
CA ARG A 100 43.81 32.34 34.84
C ARG A 100 43.95 33.76 34.33
N THR A 101 44.36 34.63 35.24
CA THR A 101 44.79 36.01 35.03
C THR A 101 46.06 36.06 34.16
N GLU A 102 46.11 37.10 33.32
CA GLU A 102 47.28 37.78 32.71
C GLU A 102 47.89 37.24 31.39
N SER A 103 47.95 38.18 30.43
CA SER A 103 48.90 38.33 29.31
C SER A 103 48.47 37.89 27.89
N GLY A 104 48.07 38.88 27.07
CA GLY A 104 48.75 39.17 25.80
C GLY A 104 48.20 38.59 24.48
N SER A 105 47.92 39.52 23.55
CA SER A 105 47.91 39.39 22.07
C SER A 105 46.60 39.04 21.37
N ASP A 106 45.86 40.10 21.04
CA ASP A 106 45.52 40.53 19.67
C ASP A 106 45.32 39.45 18.58
N GLU A 107 44.06 39.24 18.22
CA GLU A 107 43.52 39.16 16.84
C GLU A 107 42.06 38.70 16.96
N GLU A 108 41.10 39.62 16.87
CA GLU A 108 39.76 39.45 16.26
C GLU A 108 39.08 40.84 16.26
N GLU A 109 39.64 41.76 15.47
CA GLU A 109 38.87 42.80 14.80
C GLU A 109 37.93 42.10 13.82
N ASP A 110 36.60 42.12 14.04
CA ASP A 110 35.62 42.38 12.95
C ASP A 110 34.12 42.23 13.29
N MET A 111 33.66 42.06 14.54
CA MET A 111 32.19 42.06 14.79
C MET A 111 31.74 42.76 16.07
N MET A 112 32.26 43.96 16.33
CA MET A 112 31.75 44.85 17.40
C MET A 112 31.28 46.23 16.90
N GLU A 113 30.93 46.37 15.62
CA GLU A 113 30.44 47.62 15.06
C GLU A 113 28.95 47.56 14.68
N GLU A 114 28.04 47.20 15.60
CA GLU A 114 26.62 47.55 15.42
C GLU A 114 25.76 47.49 16.69
N LEU A 115 26.27 48.02 17.81
CA LEU A 115 25.43 48.30 18.97
C LEU A 115 25.69 49.73 19.42
N LEU A 116 24.62 50.54 19.39
CA LEU A 116 24.37 51.78 20.14
C LEU A 116 24.29 53.08 19.31
N GLU A 117 23.16 53.29 18.61
CA GLU A 117 22.67 54.65 18.38
C GLU A 117 21.31 54.88 19.06
N LYS A 118 21.32 55.82 20.02
CA LYS A 118 20.26 56.08 20.99
C LYS A 118 19.16 56.99 20.39
N ARG A 119 17.92 56.55 20.58
CA ARG A 119 16.77 57.32 21.13
C ARG A 119 16.50 58.72 20.54
N LYS A 120 15.44 58.85 19.73
CA LYS A 120 14.60 60.08 19.70
C LYS A 120 13.11 59.77 19.45
N ARG A 121 12.28 60.43 20.24
CA ARG A 121 10.80 60.40 20.22
C ARG A 121 10.25 61.02 18.92
N ARG A 122 9.10 60.49 18.48
CA ARG A 122 8.08 60.93 17.48
C ARG A 122 8.06 62.43 17.12
N PRO A 123 7.64 62.82 15.89
CA PRO A 123 6.21 62.81 15.52
C PRO A 123 5.86 62.37 14.08
N VAL A 124 4.56 62.19 13.85
CA VAL A 124 3.85 61.86 12.60
C VAL A 124 3.87 63.04 11.60
N PRO A 125 3.91 62.77 10.28
CA PRO A 125 2.92 63.31 9.32
C PRO A 125 2.45 62.21 8.34
N THR A 126 1.17 61.85 8.25
CA THR A 126 0.09 62.43 7.42
C THR A 126 0.38 62.49 5.90
N CYS A 127 -0.27 61.57 5.17
CA CYS A 127 -0.86 61.64 3.82
C CYS A 127 -0.06 62.14 2.60
N GLN A 128 0.04 61.29 1.56
CA GLN A 128 -0.55 61.42 0.20
C GLN A 128 -0.13 60.18 -0.64
N VAL A 129 -1.06 59.34 -1.13
CA VAL A 129 -1.68 59.39 -2.49
C VAL A 129 -0.57 59.41 -3.56
N ASP A 130 -0.29 58.30 -4.26
CA ASP A 130 -1.00 57.92 -5.48
C ASP A 130 -1.18 56.40 -5.66
N ALA A 131 -2.43 55.99 -5.89
CA ALA A 131 -2.79 54.68 -6.41
C ALA A 131 -3.01 54.83 -7.93
N LEU A 132 -2.09 54.30 -8.75
CA LEU A 132 -2.41 53.97 -10.13
C LEU A 132 -3.16 52.63 -10.12
N GLY A 133 -4.34 52.63 -10.73
CA GLY A 133 -5.38 51.67 -10.44
C GLY A 133 -5.18 50.28 -11.04
N GLU A 134 -5.73 49.30 -10.34
CA GLU A 134 -6.52 48.25 -10.97
C GLU A 134 -7.61 47.82 -9.98
N SER A 135 -8.84 47.88 -10.45
CA SER A 135 -10.05 47.61 -9.68
C SER A 135 -10.24 46.11 -9.48
N PRO A 136 -10.60 45.67 -8.26
CA PRO A 136 -11.58 44.59 -8.16
C PRO A 136 -12.83 45.05 -7.40
N LEU A 137 -13.97 44.65 -7.96
CA LEU A 137 -15.32 44.93 -7.50
C LEU A 137 -15.54 44.74 -5.99
N LYS A 138 -16.19 45.75 -5.38
CA LYS A 138 -17.10 45.69 -4.21
C LYS A 138 -17.84 44.33 -4.13
N VAL A 139 -18.12 43.73 -2.97
CA VAL A 139 -18.79 44.21 -1.73
C VAL A 139 -18.54 43.13 -0.64
N GLY A 140 -18.37 43.33 0.67
CA GLY A 140 -18.40 44.48 1.57
C GLY A 140 -18.11 44.05 3.04
N ARG A 141 -17.72 45.04 3.87
CA ARG A 141 -17.83 45.22 5.36
C ARG A 141 -17.97 43.99 6.29
N ALA A 142 -17.39 43.93 7.50
CA ALA A 142 -16.69 44.88 8.36
C ALA A 142 -15.84 44.12 9.40
N SER A 143 -14.79 44.75 9.93
CA SER A 143 -14.10 44.35 11.17
C SER A 143 -14.57 45.26 12.33
N PRO A 144 -14.37 44.92 13.61
CA PRO A 144 -13.06 45.21 14.22
C PRO A 144 -12.53 44.16 15.23
N SER A 145 -11.21 43.92 15.12
CA SER A 145 -10.18 43.75 16.16
C SER A 145 -10.42 42.83 17.38
N ARG A 146 -9.55 41.81 17.56
CA ARG A 146 -8.46 41.81 18.57
C ARG A 146 -7.62 40.52 18.53
N ALA A 147 -6.30 40.73 18.55
CA ALA A 147 -5.24 39.98 19.24
C ALA A 147 -5.16 38.42 19.15
N ALA A 148 -4.03 37.98 18.59
CA ALA A 148 -3.10 36.97 19.12
C ALA A 148 -3.64 35.60 19.58
N ALA A 149 -3.34 34.57 18.78
CA ALA A 149 -2.64 33.36 19.22
C ALA A 149 -2.24 32.57 17.98
N GLU A 150 -1.02 32.04 17.97
CA GLU A 150 -0.63 30.97 17.05
C GLU A 150 -1.62 29.82 17.20
N GLU A 151 -2.28 29.41 16.12
CA GLU A 151 -2.87 28.08 16.08
C GLU A 151 -2.58 27.41 14.74
N ARG A 152 -1.90 26.28 14.86
CA ARG A 152 -1.50 25.36 13.81
C ARG A 152 -2.61 25.11 12.80
N SER A 153 -2.24 25.18 11.53
CA SER A 153 -2.97 24.57 10.40
C SER A 153 -3.25 23.08 10.68
N PRO A 154 -4.53 22.63 10.73
CA PRO A 154 -4.86 21.23 10.91
C PRO A 154 -4.97 20.57 9.55
N ARG A 155 -3.83 20.20 8.96
CA ARG A 155 -3.80 19.31 7.80
C ARG A 155 -2.99 18.06 8.11
N LEU A 156 -3.73 16.96 8.27
CA LEU A 156 -3.31 15.57 8.07
C LEU A 156 -2.28 15.02 9.08
N ALA A 157 -2.68 14.91 10.35
CA ALA A 157 -2.02 14.01 11.29
C ALA A 157 -2.48 12.57 11.00
N VAL A 158 -1.64 11.80 10.32
CA VAL A 158 -1.72 10.32 10.29
C VAL A 158 -1.44 9.81 11.70
N PRO A 159 -2.24 8.88 12.27
CA PRO A 159 -1.93 8.29 13.56
C PRO A 159 -0.58 7.55 13.50
N GLN A 160 0.43 8.13 14.14
CA GLN A 160 1.74 7.55 14.33
C GLN A 160 1.59 6.33 15.25
N ARG A 161 1.85 5.13 14.72
CA ARG A 161 1.90 3.90 15.52
C ARG A 161 3.08 4.01 16.48
N LEU A 162 2.79 4.32 17.74
CA LEU A 162 3.75 4.25 18.83
C LEU A 162 4.08 2.77 19.07
N GLY A 163 5.32 2.38 18.73
CA GLY A 163 5.88 1.10 19.11
C GLY A 163 6.15 1.10 20.61
N GLY A 164 5.30 0.40 21.36
CA GLY A 164 5.53 0.02 22.75
C GLY A 164 5.55 -1.49 22.81
N THR A 165 6.71 -2.05 23.16
CA THR A 165 6.90 -3.45 23.53
C THR A 165 6.00 -3.79 24.71
N ASP A 166 4.91 -4.47 24.43
CA ASP A 166 4.32 -5.53 25.24
C ASP A 166 3.35 -6.29 24.34
N SER A 167 3.49 -7.61 24.32
CA SER A 167 2.78 -8.58 23.48
C SER A 167 1.31 -8.76 23.90
N THR A 168 0.60 -7.65 24.12
CA THR A 168 -0.85 -7.63 24.36
C THR A 168 -1.53 -7.31 23.04
N ARG A 169 -1.89 -8.34 22.26
CA ARG A 169 -2.84 -8.32 21.11
C ARG A 169 -3.16 -6.92 20.54
N LEU A 170 -2.19 -6.27 19.91
CA LEU A 170 -2.41 -5.05 19.14
C LEU A 170 -2.99 -5.43 17.78
N GLY A 171 -4.30 -5.59 17.73
CA GLY A 171 -4.98 -5.90 16.48
C GLY A 171 -6.46 -6.01 16.70
N PHE A 172 -7.15 -4.87 16.59
CA PHE A 172 -8.55 -4.82 16.17
C PHE A 172 -8.83 -5.99 15.18
N PRO A 173 -9.92 -6.76 15.36
CA PRO A 173 -11.17 -6.38 15.98
C PRO A 173 -11.26 -6.67 17.48
N TYR A 174 -11.87 -5.75 18.23
CA TYR A 174 -12.51 -6.10 19.49
C TYR A 174 -13.81 -6.85 19.16
N GLN A 175 -13.72 -8.16 18.89
CA GLN A 175 -14.90 -9.04 18.98
C GLN A 175 -15.48 -9.01 20.41
N ASP A 176 -14.68 -8.57 21.38
CA ASP A 176 -15.03 -8.50 22.79
C ASP A 176 -15.49 -7.09 23.25
N SER A 177 -15.60 -6.10 22.35
CA SER A 177 -16.14 -4.78 22.72
C SER A 177 -17.67 -4.78 22.67
N GLY A 178 -18.29 -4.56 23.84
CA GLY A 178 -19.75 -4.41 23.97
C GLY A 178 -20.32 -3.28 23.10
N LEU A 179 -19.51 -2.32 22.66
CA LEU A 179 -19.97 -1.25 21.76
C LEU A 179 -20.35 -1.80 20.37
N TRP A 180 -19.77 -2.94 19.97
CA TRP A 180 -19.97 -3.61 18.70
C TRP A 180 -20.81 -4.91 18.78
N GLU A 181 -21.39 -5.23 19.93
CA GLU A 181 -22.04 -6.53 20.22
C GLU A 181 -23.19 -6.93 19.26
N SER A 182 -23.77 -5.96 18.54
CA SER A 182 -24.81 -6.22 17.52
C SER A 182 -24.44 -5.70 16.14
N ALA A 183 -23.14 -5.48 15.91
CA ALA A 183 -22.67 -5.01 14.63
C ALA A 183 -22.74 -6.15 13.60
N PRO A 184 -23.24 -5.87 12.38
CA PRO A 184 -23.20 -6.83 11.29
C PRO A 184 -21.78 -7.39 11.08
N THR A 185 -21.69 -8.68 10.81
CA THR A 185 -20.45 -9.35 10.40
C THR A 185 -20.34 -9.36 8.88
N ALA A 186 -19.13 -9.46 8.34
CA ALA A 186 -18.94 -9.43 6.87
C ALA A 186 -19.40 -10.74 6.21
N ASP A 187 -19.44 -11.85 6.94
CA ASP A 187 -19.82 -13.18 6.44
C ASP A 187 -21.26 -13.20 5.87
N ASP A 188 -22.12 -12.31 6.38
CA ASP A 188 -23.49 -12.16 5.92
C ASP A 188 -23.61 -11.45 4.55
N PHE A 189 -22.50 -10.94 4.00
CA PHE A 189 -22.51 -10.07 2.81
C PHE A 189 -21.51 -10.49 1.74
N VAL A 190 -22.04 -10.96 0.60
CA VAL A 190 -21.24 -11.27 -0.61
C VAL A 190 -20.57 -10.04 -1.22
N LYS A 191 -21.16 -8.84 -1.03
CA LYS A 191 -20.69 -7.59 -1.64
C LYS A 191 -20.23 -6.60 -0.57
N THR A 192 -18.98 -6.16 -0.65
CA THR A 192 -18.37 -5.12 0.20
C THR A 192 -19.21 -3.84 0.28
N ARG A 193 -19.83 -3.42 -0.83
CA ARG A 193 -20.74 -2.25 -0.86
C ARG A 193 -22.01 -2.44 -0.03
N ALA A 194 -22.52 -3.66 0.06
CA ALA A 194 -23.68 -3.96 0.88
C ALA A 194 -23.30 -3.90 2.37
N PHE A 195 -22.19 -4.55 2.74
CA PHE A 195 -21.67 -4.50 4.12
C PHE A 195 -21.44 -3.07 4.60
N ARG A 196 -20.74 -2.24 3.80
CA ARG A 196 -20.51 -0.82 4.09
C ARG A 196 -21.81 -0.08 4.42
N LYS A 197 -22.86 -0.28 3.61
CA LYS A 197 -24.17 0.36 3.82
C LYS A 197 -24.82 -0.09 5.13
N VAL A 198 -24.72 -1.36 5.49
CA VAL A 198 -25.33 -1.87 6.73
C VAL A 198 -24.57 -1.36 7.96
N ILE A 199 -23.23 -1.33 7.93
CA ILE A 199 -22.43 -0.74 9.01
C ILE A 199 -22.73 0.76 9.16
N HIS A 200 -22.81 1.50 8.05
CA HIS A 200 -23.19 2.91 8.10
C HIS A 200 -24.57 3.10 8.74
N LYS A 201 -25.57 2.27 8.37
CA LYS A 201 -26.90 2.30 9.00
C LYS A 201 -26.85 1.94 10.50
N PHE A 202 -26.03 0.97 10.89
CA PHE A 202 -25.83 0.59 12.29
C PHE A 202 -25.29 1.78 13.10
N LEU A 203 -24.23 2.43 12.62
CA LEU A 203 -23.62 3.59 13.28
C LEU A 203 -24.54 4.82 13.28
N SER A 204 -25.33 5.01 12.22
CA SER A 204 -26.32 6.11 12.15
C SER A 204 -27.39 6.02 13.24
N LYS A 205 -27.64 4.82 13.78
CA LYS A 205 -28.59 4.60 14.89
C LYS A 205 -27.97 4.83 16.26
N LYS A 206 -26.65 4.88 16.38
CA LYS A 206 -25.94 5.07 17.65
C LYS A 206 -26.02 6.51 18.11
N THR A 207 -26.05 6.70 19.43
CA THR A 207 -26.03 8.03 20.04
C THR A 207 -24.67 8.70 19.81
N LYS A 208 -24.62 10.03 19.98
CA LYS A 208 -23.35 10.77 19.89
C LYS A 208 -22.30 10.23 20.87
N LEU A 209 -22.71 9.95 22.10
CA LEU A 209 -21.81 9.43 23.15
C LEU A 209 -21.22 8.07 22.75
N THR A 210 -22.06 7.17 22.25
CA THR A 210 -21.59 5.85 21.79
C THR A 210 -20.63 5.96 20.61
N ILE A 211 -20.89 6.85 19.64
CA ILE A 211 -19.96 7.07 18.52
C ILE A 211 -18.63 7.65 19.00
N ASP A 212 -18.65 8.58 19.95
CA ASP A 212 -17.43 9.15 20.54
C ASP A 212 -16.59 8.08 21.27
N GLU A 213 -17.24 7.19 22.03
CA GLU A 213 -16.57 6.05 22.68
C GLU A 213 -15.99 5.07 21.65
N MET A 214 -16.74 4.74 20.60
CA MET A 214 -16.25 3.90 19.50
C MET A 214 -15.07 4.54 18.77
N CYS A 215 -15.08 5.87 18.60
CA CYS A 215 -13.95 6.62 18.03
C CYS A 215 -12.71 6.50 18.93
N LYS A 216 -12.85 6.71 20.24
CA LYS A 216 -11.74 6.56 21.20
C LYS A 216 -11.16 5.15 21.17
N GLU A 217 -12.01 4.13 21.15
CA GLU A 217 -11.58 2.72 21.04
C GLU A 217 -10.85 2.45 19.72
N GLY A 218 -11.33 3.04 18.63
CA GLY A 218 -10.73 2.93 17.30
C GLY A 218 -9.50 3.81 17.06
N GLY A 219 -9.07 4.62 18.03
CA GLY A 219 -8.00 5.61 17.84
C GLY A 219 -8.35 6.73 16.86
N VAL A 220 -9.64 6.97 16.64
CA VAL A 220 -10.21 8.00 15.77
C VAL A 220 -10.55 9.25 16.59
N VAL A 221 -10.22 10.43 16.07
CA VAL A 221 -10.55 11.71 16.71
C VAL A 221 -11.98 12.11 16.30
N TYR A 222 -12.87 12.31 17.27
CA TYR A 222 -14.23 12.76 16.99
C TYR A 222 -14.25 14.21 16.50
N ARG A 223 -14.53 14.42 15.20
CA ARG A 223 -14.63 15.76 14.57
C ARG A 223 -16.06 16.19 14.24
N GLY A 224 -16.99 15.26 14.33
CA GLY A 224 -18.39 15.46 13.98
C GLY A 224 -19.04 14.12 13.68
N ARG A 225 -20.37 14.06 13.75
CA ARG A 225 -21.07 12.78 13.62
C ARG A 225 -20.89 12.12 12.26
N LEU A 226 -20.96 12.89 11.17
CA LEU A 226 -20.83 12.34 9.81
C LEU A 226 -19.41 11.81 9.57
N GLU A 227 -18.39 12.62 9.87
CA GLU A 227 -16.98 12.25 9.72
C GLU A 227 -16.62 11.04 10.58
N ALA A 228 -17.04 11.03 11.86
CA ALA A 228 -16.81 9.91 12.76
C ALA A 228 -17.45 8.61 12.25
N VAL A 229 -18.67 8.68 11.70
CA VAL A 229 -19.34 7.50 11.13
C VAL A 229 -18.57 6.98 9.92
N ASP A 230 -18.14 7.85 9.01
CA ASP A 230 -17.40 7.43 7.82
C ASP A 230 -16.04 6.82 8.17
N GLU A 231 -15.30 7.41 9.12
CA GLU A 231 -14.03 6.87 9.60
C GLU A 231 -14.21 5.51 10.31
N LEU A 232 -15.24 5.35 11.15
CA LEU A 232 -15.55 4.07 11.79
C LEU A 232 -16.02 3.01 10.80
N VAL A 233 -16.76 3.40 9.75
CA VAL A 233 -17.11 2.50 8.64
C VAL A 233 -15.83 2.03 7.95
N GLU A 234 -14.94 2.95 7.58
CA GLU A 234 -13.69 2.61 6.89
C GLU A 234 -12.78 1.73 7.75
N LEU A 235 -12.64 2.05 9.04
CA LEU A 235 -11.95 1.23 10.02
C LEU A 235 -12.50 -0.20 10.00
N ARG A 236 -13.82 -0.36 10.16
CA ARG A 236 -14.47 -1.67 10.07
C ARG A 236 -14.23 -2.34 8.72
N MET A 237 -14.26 -1.62 7.60
CA MET A 237 -14.02 -2.21 6.27
C MET A 237 -12.59 -2.75 6.11
N MET A 238 -11.59 -2.01 6.59
CA MET A 238 -10.18 -2.37 6.46
C MET A 238 -9.86 -3.67 7.19
N TYR A 239 -10.32 -3.81 8.43
CA TYR A 239 -10.01 -4.98 9.23
C TYR A 239 -10.67 -6.26 8.71
N PHE A 240 -11.89 -6.15 8.18
CA PHE A 240 -12.58 -7.32 7.61
C PHE A 240 -12.00 -7.72 6.24
N SER A 241 -11.33 -6.82 5.54
CA SER A 241 -10.60 -7.13 4.31
C SER A 241 -9.21 -7.72 4.58
N ALA A 242 -8.64 -7.42 5.75
CA ALA A 242 -7.32 -7.88 6.19
C ALA A 242 -7.36 -9.22 6.94
N GLN A 243 -8.54 -9.73 7.30
CA GLN A 243 -8.67 -11.05 7.90
C GLN A 243 -8.48 -12.10 6.79
N PRO A 244 -7.38 -12.88 6.78
CA PRO A 244 -7.34 -14.05 5.92
C PRO A 244 -8.53 -14.92 6.32
N ALA A 245 -9.25 -15.46 5.33
CA ALA A 245 -10.22 -16.52 5.60
C ALA A 245 -9.48 -17.58 6.41
N SER A 246 -9.71 -17.59 7.73
CA SER A 246 -9.21 -18.65 8.58
C SER A 246 -9.68 -19.94 7.92
N PRO A 247 -8.81 -20.93 7.68
CA PRO A 247 -9.27 -22.23 7.21
C PRO A 247 -10.19 -22.75 8.30
N ALA A 248 -11.50 -22.58 8.07
CA ALA A 248 -12.52 -23.16 8.91
C ALA A 248 -12.20 -24.65 8.94
N ALA A 249 -11.70 -25.12 10.08
CA ALA A 249 -11.65 -26.54 10.36
C ALA A 249 -13.02 -27.11 9.99
N PRO A 250 -13.08 -28.15 9.15
CA PRO A 250 -14.36 -28.68 8.70
C PRO A 250 -15.11 -29.15 9.93
N ARG A 251 -16.19 -28.45 10.27
CA ARG A 251 -17.15 -28.94 11.26
C ARG A 251 -17.63 -30.30 10.75
N PRO A 252 -17.62 -31.35 11.59
CA PRO A 252 -18.04 -32.67 11.15
C PRO A 252 -19.52 -32.59 10.79
N ARG A 253 -19.82 -32.65 9.49
CA ARG A 253 -21.16 -32.94 9.02
C ARG A 253 -21.47 -34.35 9.49
N GLN A 254 -22.38 -34.49 10.44
CA GLN A 254 -23.10 -35.74 10.64
C GLN A 254 -23.90 -36.02 9.36
N ARG A 255 -23.30 -36.80 8.46
CA ARG A 255 -24.04 -37.55 7.45
C ARG A 255 -23.62 -39.00 7.58
N SER A 256 -24.53 -39.74 8.21
CA SER A 256 -24.61 -41.20 8.17
C SER A 256 -24.36 -41.72 6.75
N GLY A 257 -23.34 -42.56 6.61
CA GLY A 257 -23.01 -43.20 5.34
C GLY A 257 -21.59 -43.76 5.40
N GLY A 258 -21.42 -44.83 6.18
CA GLY A 258 -20.14 -45.52 6.30
C GLY A 258 -19.71 -46.15 4.98
N ILE A 259 -18.46 -45.91 4.62
CA ILE A 259 -17.70 -46.79 3.72
C ILE A 259 -16.40 -47.10 4.47
N VAL A 260 -16.26 -48.37 4.83
CA VAL A 260 -15.05 -48.94 5.44
C VAL A 260 -14.08 -49.24 4.31
N ILE A 261 -12.97 -48.49 4.23
CA ILE A 261 -11.84 -48.88 3.38
C ILE A 261 -10.97 -49.81 4.23
N ARG A 262 -10.96 -51.10 3.87
CA ARG A 262 -10.02 -52.09 4.41
C ARG A 262 -8.61 -51.71 3.96
N GLU A 263 -7.74 -51.37 4.91
CA GLU A 263 -6.30 -51.41 4.70
C GLU A 263 -5.88 -52.88 4.51
N VAL A 264 -5.37 -53.19 3.33
CA VAL A 264 -4.62 -54.43 3.09
C VAL A 264 -3.17 -54.12 3.36
N ALA A 265 -2.70 -54.56 4.52
CA ALA A 265 -1.29 -54.73 4.82
C ALA A 265 -0.75 -55.92 4.01
N GLN A 266 0.47 -55.79 3.46
CA GLN A 266 1.38 -56.90 3.22
C GLN A 266 2.83 -56.37 3.03
N PRO A 267 3.86 -57.22 3.25
CA PRO A 267 4.84 -57.03 4.31
C PRO A 267 6.28 -56.81 3.79
N GLU A 268 7.18 -56.56 4.73
CA GLU A 268 8.60 -56.30 4.54
C GLU A 268 9.41 -57.43 3.85
N GLU A 269 10.40 -56.98 3.05
CA GLU A 269 11.82 -57.40 2.86
C GLU A 269 12.24 -58.89 2.98
N PRO A 270 13.30 -59.33 2.26
CA PRO A 270 14.66 -59.05 2.74
C PRO A 270 15.78 -58.86 1.70
N GLN A 271 16.86 -58.26 2.22
CA GLN A 271 18.18 -57.99 1.65
C GLN A 271 19.08 -59.22 1.43
N HIS A 272 20.24 -58.95 0.81
CA HIS A 272 21.49 -59.73 0.61
C HIS A 272 21.69 -60.22 -0.84
N ALA A 273 22.85 -60.09 -1.51
CA ALA A 273 24.21 -59.78 -1.09
C ALA A 273 25.08 -59.27 -2.26
N SER A 274 26.02 -58.38 -1.90
CA SER A 274 27.47 -58.36 -2.20
C SER A 274 28.07 -58.73 -3.57
N ARG A 275 29.11 -57.91 -3.87
CA ARG A 275 30.40 -58.23 -4.53
C ARG A 275 30.45 -58.26 -6.07
N ASP A 276 31.08 -57.25 -6.66
CA ASP A 276 32.50 -57.27 -7.08
C ASP A 276 32.76 -56.24 -8.20
N SER A 277 33.69 -55.33 -7.96
CA SER A 277 34.51 -54.66 -8.98
C SER A 277 35.88 -55.35 -8.93
N PRO A 278 36.64 -55.56 -10.04
CA PRO A 278 37.34 -54.42 -10.64
C PRO A 278 37.79 -54.53 -12.13
N THR A 279 38.21 -53.36 -12.63
CA THR A 279 39.37 -53.08 -13.53
C THR A 279 39.36 -53.36 -15.05
N LYS A 280 39.70 -52.26 -15.75
CA LYS A 280 40.78 -52.06 -16.76
C LYS A 280 40.47 -52.17 -18.27
N GLY A 281 40.96 -51.12 -18.96
CA GLY A 281 41.39 -51.09 -20.36
C GLY A 281 40.28 -50.59 -21.29
N GLY A 282 40.43 -49.54 -22.08
CA GLY A 282 41.58 -48.77 -22.52
C GLY A 282 41.17 -48.18 -23.87
N ASP A 283 41.23 -46.85 -24.00
CA ASP A 283 41.28 -46.15 -25.28
C ASP A 283 42.51 -46.65 -26.10
N PRO A 284 42.58 -46.54 -27.44
CA PRO A 284 42.20 -45.32 -28.18
C PRO A 284 41.64 -45.45 -29.62
N GLU A 285 40.92 -44.40 -30.01
CA GLU A 285 41.14 -43.58 -31.21
C GLU A 285 41.91 -44.19 -32.41
N VAL A 286 41.21 -44.41 -33.54
CA VAL A 286 41.73 -44.35 -34.93
C VAL A 286 40.53 -43.95 -35.83
N VAL A 287 40.37 -42.67 -36.20
CA VAL A 287 40.84 -42.01 -37.44
C VAL A 287 40.20 -42.58 -38.73
N GLU A 288 39.46 -41.69 -39.40
CA GLU A 288 38.81 -41.81 -40.73
C GLU A 288 39.80 -42.19 -41.86
N PRO A 289 39.30 -42.64 -43.03
CA PRO A 289 38.85 -41.67 -44.06
C PRO A 289 37.41 -41.89 -44.57
#